data_AF-A0A8H7ARV4-F1
#
_entry.id   AF-A0A8H7ARV4-F1
#
_cell.length_a   1.000
_cell.length_b   1.000
_cell.length_c   1.000
_cell.angle_alpha   90.00
_cell.angle_beta   90.00
_cell.angle_gamma   90.00
#
_symmetry.space_group_name_H-M   'P 1'
#
loop_
_entity.id
_entity.type
_entity.pdbx_description
1 polymer ?
#
loop_
_entity_poly.entity_id
_entity_poly.type
_entity_poly.pdbx_seq_one_letter_code
_entity_poly.pdbx_strand_id
1 'polypeptide(L)'
;MSTASGLSSIMTSMTSIITYVFAFLIPVLASPFQSNTSSFPIITTYTALGDSYATGSGAGTHGHSLCSPFSDAYPIQLTKAIGPVLFQSMACSGATTGSVFWHQLDSIGDSDLVTLTVGGNEVDFFGVLNECVYQWRPLGTCECELRKSRRLIESRSFVDSYARVVRLAKQRIKPSGRLLVTGYATFFNEETTACDGATFSIRDPEQLLTRQLRRDLNHLVRMLNHVIRSTAETAGAEYVDMDEMFDGHRFCEDGVSEPDDTRSDTWFFNLEYGSGNERVAEEVNRAHSQEVFLGGLGKWYMGVTRVFHPTKEGHGGIRDAVISAERLEPLTQRGWPLTTHVGQESPSTYQADCSRGLGPLGREHDACFCFSVADASSHSAIINTLTEGLERLSTSFPWLAGRVVQEGAGAGTGAGAGEGSSGIFRPKTLGKAPLLVVKKLRHDPSIPTMDAPRRADFPISMLDESIIAPRNTLPGSSDDSAPDSAPVFLQANFITGGLLLTIIGSTTQWT
;
A
#
# COMPACT_ATOMS: atom_id res chain seq x y z
N MET A 1 55.77 -68.40 -46.40
CA MET A 1 56.75 -67.50 -45.77
C MET A 1 56.11 -66.12 -45.60
N SER A 2 56.62 -65.37 -44.63
CA SER A 2 56.13 -64.12 -44.02
C SER A 2 55.52 -63.00 -44.89
N THR A 3 54.74 -62.17 -44.16
CA THR A 3 54.58 -60.71 -44.31
C THR A 3 53.91 -60.16 -45.58
N ALA A 4 52.58 -60.19 -45.57
CA ALA A 4 51.71 -59.22 -46.26
C ALA A 4 50.53 -58.79 -45.36
N SER A 5 50.77 -58.66 -44.05
CA SER A 5 49.74 -58.50 -43.00
C SER A 5 49.94 -57.23 -42.18
N GLY A 6 49.84 -56.05 -42.84
CA GLY A 6 50.10 -54.76 -42.18
C GLY A 6 49.23 -53.57 -42.62
N LEU A 7 48.57 -53.62 -43.79
CA LEU A 7 47.82 -52.46 -44.33
C LEU A 7 46.34 -52.73 -44.64
N SER A 8 45.89 -54.00 -44.66
CA SER A 8 44.49 -54.35 -44.95
C SER A 8 43.55 -54.24 -43.74
N SER A 9 44.06 -54.02 -42.52
CA SER A 9 43.25 -54.06 -41.28
C SER A 9 42.87 -52.68 -40.72
N ILE A 10 43.32 -51.59 -41.34
CA ILE A 10 43.01 -50.21 -40.92
C ILE A 10 41.86 -49.63 -41.76
N MET A 11 41.79 -49.96 -43.06
CA MET A 11 40.71 -49.46 -43.94
C MET A 11 39.34 -50.11 -43.69
N THR A 12 39.27 -51.34 -43.18
CA THR A 12 38.01 -52.03 -42.86
C THR A 12 37.40 -51.62 -41.51
N SER A 13 38.16 -50.95 -40.64
CA SER A 13 37.64 -50.45 -39.34
C SER A 13 36.94 -49.08 -39.49
N MET A 14 37.38 -48.25 -40.45
CA MET A 14 36.79 -46.93 -40.70
C MET A 14 35.41 -46.99 -41.37
N THR A 15 35.15 -47.98 -42.24
CA THR A 15 33.85 -48.13 -42.93
C THR A 15 32.70 -48.59 -42.01
N SER A 16 33.00 -49.37 -40.97
CA SER A 16 31.98 -49.84 -40.03
C SER A 16 31.50 -48.76 -39.05
N ILE A 17 32.36 -47.78 -38.73
CA ILE A 17 32.01 -46.66 -37.84
C ILE A 17 31.07 -45.68 -38.55
N ILE A 18 31.35 -45.33 -39.81
CA ILE A 18 30.48 -44.41 -40.59
C ILE A 18 29.07 -44.99 -40.75
N THR A 19 28.95 -46.31 -40.96
CA THR A 19 27.65 -46.97 -41.13
C THR A 19 26.83 -47.01 -39.83
N TYR A 20 27.46 -47.20 -38.67
CA TYR A 20 26.77 -47.16 -37.37
C TYR A 20 26.36 -45.74 -36.94
N VAL A 21 27.14 -44.71 -37.29
CA VAL A 21 26.81 -43.32 -36.98
C VAL A 21 25.60 -42.84 -37.80
N PHE A 22 25.49 -43.19 -39.08
CA PHE A 22 24.34 -42.77 -39.91
C PHE A 22 23.03 -43.52 -39.61
N ALA A 23 23.08 -44.77 -39.14
CA ALA A 23 21.88 -45.54 -38.83
C ALA A 23 21.11 -45.02 -37.58
N PHE A 24 21.79 -44.35 -36.64
CA PHE A 24 21.17 -43.77 -35.45
C PHE A 24 20.82 -42.27 -35.57
N LEU A 25 21.28 -41.59 -36.63
CA LEU A 25 21.04 -40.15 -36.84
C LEU A 25 19.78 -39.80 -37.64
N ILE A 26 19.08 -40.79 -38.22
CA ILE A 26 17.97 -40.54 -39.16
C ILE A 26 16.55 -40.62 -38.55
N PRO A 27 16.26 -41.36 -37.46
CA PRO A 27 14.92 -41.31 -36.84
C PRO A 27 14.61 -40.01 -36.07
N VAL A 28 15.63 -39.25 -35.65
CA VAL A 28 15.48 -38.12 -34.72
C VAL A 28 14.94 -36.84 -35.39
N LEU A 29 15.00 -36.74 -36.73
CA LEU A 29 14.48 -35.59 -37.50
C LEU A 29 13.07 -35.81 -38.07
N ALA A 30 12.39 -36.89 -37.70
CA ALA A 30 11.03 -37.21 -38.12
C ALA A 30 10.07 -37.49 -36.95
N SER A 31 10.31 -36.88 -35.78
CA SER A 31 9.17 -36.41 -34.99
C SER A 31 8.34 -35.50 -35.89
N PRO A 32 7.00 -35.60 -35.91
CA PRO A 32 6.22 -34.54 -36.52
C PRO A 32 6.64 -33.24 -35.84
N PHE A 33 7.06 -32.26 -36.63
CA PHE A 33 7.05 -30.87 -36.17
C PHE A 33 5.57 -30.54 -35.94
N GLN A 34 5.08 -30.89 -34.75
CA GLN A 34 4.05 -30.10 -34.10
C GLN A 34 4.68 -28.74 -33.96
N SER A 35 4.47 -27.91 -34.98
CA SER A 35 4.21 -26.51 -34.75
C SER A 35 3.07 -26.48 -33.73
N ASN A 36 3.44 -26.51 -32.45
CA ASN A 36 2.74 -25.72 -31.46
C ASN A 36 2.83 -24.28 -31.98
N THR A 37 1.92 -23.95 -32.88
CA THR A 37 1.27 -22.66 -32.83
C THR A 37 0.74 -22.57 -31.42
N SER A 38 1.54 -22.00 -30.51
CA SER A 38 1.02 -21.47 -29.27
C SER A 38 0.04 -20.40 -29.70
N SER A 39 -1.21 -20.79 -29.90
CA SER A 39 -2.31 -19.86 -30.04
C SER A 39 -2.28 -19.07 -28.75
N PHE A 40 -1.77 -17.85 -28.81
CA PHE A 40 -1.83 -16.91 -27.70
C PHE A 40 -3.28 -16.96 -27.22
N PRO A 41 -3.52 -17.22 -25.91
CA PRO A 41 -4.88 -17.39 -25.41
C PRO A 41 -5.65 -16.13 -25.78
N ILE A 42 -6.73 -16.30 -26.55
CA ILE A 42 -7.55 -15.17 -26.97
C ILE A 42 -8.15 -14.59 -25.70
N ILE A 43 -7.75 -13.36 -25.36
CA ILE A 43 -8.32 -12.63 -24.24
C ILE A 43 -9.70 -12.15 -24.70
N THR A 44 -10.73 -12.61 -24.00
CA THR A 44 -12.14 -12.30 -24.20
C THR A 44 -12.77 -11.68 -22.96
N THR A 45 -12.19 -11.92 -21.77
CA THR A 45 -12.60 -11.31 -20.49
C THR A 45 -11.40 -10.70 -19.76
N TYR A 46 -11.55 -9.46 -19.27
CA TYR A 46 -10.49 -8.74 -18.56
C TYR A 46 -11.06 -8.03 -17.31
N THR A 47 -10.48 -8.32 -16.15
CA THR A 47 -10.78 -7.64 -14.89
C THR A 47 -9.59 -6.83 -14.39
N ALA A 48 -9.78 -5.54 -14.14
CA ALA A 48 -8.79 -4.68 -13.49
C ALA A 48 -9.08 -4.53 -11.99
N LEU A 49 -8.10 -4.86 -11.16
CA LEU A 49 -8.11 -4.70 -9.72
C LEU A 49 -7.03 -3.69 -9.30
N GLY A 50 -7.19 -3.11 -8.12
CA GLY A 50 -6.14 -2.31 -7.50
C GLY A 50 -6.59 -1.00 -6.89
N ASP A 51 -5.65 -0.07 -6.86
CA ASP A 51 -5.76 1.25 -6.27
C ASP A 51 -5.90 2.37 -7.32
N SER A 52 -5.55 3.60 -6.94
CA SER A 52 -5.57 4.79 -7.78
C SER A 52 -4.72 4.70 -9.04
N TYR A 53 -3.67 3.87 -9.09
CA TYR A 53 -2.88 3.64 -10.31
C TYR A 53 -3.62 2.77 -11.33
N ALA A 54 -4.50 1.88 -10.87
CA ALA A 54 -5.38 1.11 -11.75
C ALA A 54 -6.69 1.86 -12.06
N THR A 55 -7.23 2.65 -11.11
CA THR A 55 -8.36 3.57 -11.34
C THR A 55 -7.98 4.71 -12.31
N GLY A 56 -6.71 5.12 -12.31
CA GLY A 56 -6.16 6.20 -13.12
C GLY A 56 -6.45 7.60 -12.60
N SER A 57 -6.28 7.82 -11.29
CA SER A 57 -6.62 9.09 -10.63
C SER A 57 -6.01 10.32 -11.31
N GLY A 58 -6.87 11.12 -11.96
CA GLY A 58 -6.52 12.33 -12.70
C GLY A 58 -6.41 12.17 -14.22
N ALA A 59 -6.34 10.95 -14.75
CA ALA A 59 -6.07 10.67 -16.16
C ALA A 59 -7.33 10.73 -17.05
N GLY A 60 -7.74 11.95 -17.41
CA GLY A 60 -8.90 12.19 -18.27
C GLY A 60 -10.19 12.42 -17.47
N THR A 61 -11.34 11.99 -18.00
CA THR A 61 -12.64 12.19 -17.34
C THR A 61 -12.98 11.06 -16.39
N HIS A 62 -13.43 11.41 -15.17
CA HIS A 62 -13.95 10.46 -14.18
C HIS A 62 -15.45 10.19 -14.38
N GLY A 63 -15.91 9.00 -13.98
CA GLY A 63 -17.33 8.64 -13.96
C GLY A 63 -18.09 9.22 -12.76
N HIS A 64 -19.34 8.78 -12.58
CA HIS A 64 -20.23 9.29 -11.52
C HIS A 64 -20.04 8.64 -10.13
N SER A 65 -19.38 7.48 -10.05
CA SER A 65 -19.08 6.78 -8.78
C SER A 65 -17.62 6.99 -8.37
N LEU A 66 -17.33 7.06 -7.07
CA LEU A 66 -15.99 7.28 -6.52
C LEU A 66 -14.91 6.29 -7.02
N CYS A 67 -15.30 5.04 -7.31
CA CYS A 67 -14.42 4.00 -7.86
C CYS A 67 -14.52 3.87 -9.38
N SER A 68 -15.09 4.85 -10.10
CA SER A 68 -15.14 4.80 -11.57
C SER A 68 -13.72 4.88 -12.13
N PRO A 69 -13.31 4.00 -13.07
CA PRO A 69 -12.06 4.20 -13.79
C PRO A 69 -12.11 5.52 -14.57
N PHE A 70 -11.00 6.25 -14.62
CA PHE A 70 -10.86 7.42 -15.47
C PHE A 70 -10.68 6.99 -16.95
N SER A 71 -11.10 7.85 -17.88
CA SER A 71 -11.16 7.53 -19.32
C SER A 71 -9.83 7.13 -19.98
N ASP A 72 -8.71 7.59 -19.42
CA ASP A 72 -7.35 7.32 -19.90
C ASP A 72 -6.54 6.46 -18.91
N ALA A 73 -7.17 5.83 -17.92
CA ALA A 73 -6.52 4.86 -17.04
C ALA A 73 -5.96 3.67 -17.83
N TYR A 74 -4.83 3.08 -17.38
CA TYR A 74 -4.16 2.01 -18.14
C TYR A 74 -5.08 0.82 -18.47
N PRO A 75 -6.03 0.37 -17.61
CA PRO A 75 -6.94 -0.71 -17.98
C PRO A 75 -7.84 -0.34 -19.16
N ILE A 76 -8.35 0.89 -19.17
CA ILE A 76 -9.18 1.40 -20.28
C ILE A 76 -8.36 1.51 -21.56
N GLN A 77 -7.09 1.93 -21.48
CA GLN A 77 -6.22 1.93 -22.64
C GLN A 77 -5.87 0.52 -23.13
N LEU A 78 -5.69 -0.44 -22.21
CA LEU A 78 -5.37 -1.84 -22.53
C LEU A 78 -6.50 -2.53 -23.29
N THR A 79 -7.76 -2.33 -22.89
CA THR A 79 -8.93 -2.88 -23.64
C THR A 79 -8.92 -2.48 -25.12
N LYS A 80 -8.51 -1.24 -25.43
CA LYS A 80 -8.43 -0.73 -26.80
C LYS A 80 -7.31 -1.39 -27.61
N ALA A 81 -6.27 -1.90 -26.95
CA ALA A 81 -5.09 -2.50 -27.56
C ALA A 81 -5.18 -4.03 -27.73
N ILE A 82 -5.81 -4.74 -26.78
CA ILE A 82 -5.93 -6.22 -26.83
C ILE A 82 -7.14 -6.73 -27.62
N GLY A 83 -8.04 -5.82 -28.04
CA GLY A 83 -9.21 -6.15 -28.86
C GLY A 83 -10.52 -6.20 -28.08
N PRO A 84 -11.62 -6.69 -28.69
CA PRO A 84 -12.94 -6.69 -28.07
C PRO A 84 -13.00 -7.67 -26.88
N VAL A 85 -12.85 -7.13 -25.68
CA VAL A 85 -12.95 -7.87 -24.40
C VAL A 85 -14.17 -7.42 -23.59
N LEU A 86 -14.80 -8.36 -22.90
CA LEU A 86 -15.70 -8.07 -21.80
C LEU A 86 -14.87 -7.56 -20.62
N PHE A 87 -14.90 -6.26 -20.41
CA PHE A 87 -14.09 -5.56 -19.42
C PHE A 87 -14.90 -5.15 -18.19
N GLN A 88 -14.27 -5.28 -17.02
CA GLN A 88 -14.72 -4.65 -15.78
C GLN A 88 -13.53 -4.10 -14.97
N SER A 89 -13.76 -3.03 -14.22
CA SER A 89 -12.80 -2.45 -13.29
C SER A 89 -13.40 -2.43 -11.89
N MET A 90 -12.71 -3.03 -10.93
CA MET A 90 -12.97 -2.91 -9.50
C MET A 90 -11.89 -2.10 -8.77
N ALA A 91 -10.87 -1.63 -9.48
CA ALA A 91 -9.85 -0.75 -8.94
C ALA A 91 -10.49 0.52 -8.34
N CYS A 92 -10.06 0.93 -7.14
CA CYS A 92 -10.57 2.13 -6.49
C CYS A 92 -9.46 2.94 -5.81
N SER A 93 -9.50 4.27 -5.94
CA SER A 93 -8.52 5.16 -5.33
C SER A 93 -8.42 4.94 -3.81
N GLY A 94 -7.19 4.87 -3.29
CA GLY A 94 -6.93 4.58 -1.87
C GLY A 94 -7.05 3.10 -1.45
N ALA A 95 -7.29 2.18 -2.38
CA ALA A 95 -7.40 0.76 -2.04
C ALA A 95 -6.09 0.19 -1.46
N THR A 96 -6.23 -0.53 -0.36
CA THR A 96 -5.20 -1.39 0.23
C THR A 96 -5.41 -2.85 -0.16
N THR A 97 -4.40 -3.71 0.01
CA THR A 97 -4.53 -5.18 -0.07
C THR A 97 -5.69 -5.71 0.77
N GLY A 98 -5.93 -5.15 1.96
CA GLY A 98 -7.10 -5.45 2.79
C GLY A 98 -8.42 -5.14 2.08
N SER A 99 -8.55 -3.97 1.46
CA SER A 99 -9.75 -3.59 0.70
C SER A 99 -9.91 -4.40 -0.60
N VAL A 100 -8.82 -4.74 -1.30
CA VAL A 100 -8.84 -5.63 -2.48
C VAL A 100 -9.38 -7.00 -2.07
N PHE A 101 -8.88 -7.55 -0.95
CA PHE A 101 -9.34 -8.81 -0.38
C PHE A 101 -10.85 -8.82 -0.10
N TRP A 102 -11.38 -7.75 0.51
CA TRP A 102 -12.79 -7.69 0.93
C TRP A 102 -13.78 -7.26 -0.16
N HIS A 103 -13.37 -6.45 -1.14
CA HIS A 103 -14.30 -5.77 -2.04
C HIS A 103 -14.05 -5.99 -3.54
N GLN A 104 -12.86 -6.47 -3.92
CA GLN A 104 -12.49 -6.57 -5.34
C GLN A 104 -12.28 -8.03 -5.80
N LEU A 105 -11.72 -8.91 -4.96
CA LEU A 105 -11.37 -10.28 -5.37
C LEU A 105 -12.55 -11.10 -5.93
N ASP A 106 -13.75 -10.96 -5.36
CA ASP A 106 -14.91 -11.77 -5.79
C ASP A 106 -15.47 -11.37 -7.15
N SER A 107 -15.04 -10.23 -7.71
CA SER A 107 -15.38 -9.84 -9.09
C SER A 107 -14.68 -10.68 -10.16
N ILE A 108 -13.51 -11.27 -9.85
CA ILE A 108 -12.59 -11.85 -10.84
C ILE A 108 -13.30 -12.81 -11.80
N GLY A 109 -14.17 -13.68 -11.28
CA GLY A 109 -14.90 -14.67 -12.07
C GLY A 109 -14.00 -15.49 -13.01
N ASP A 110 -14.54 -15.90 -14.15
CA ASP A 110 -13.79 -16.64 -15.20
C ASP A 110 -12.96 -15.70 -16.10
N SER A 111 -12.25 -14.72 -15.53
CA SER A 111 -11.42 -13.78 -16.31
C SER A 111 -10.24 -14.47 -17.01
N ASP A 112 -9.98 -14.07 -18.26
CA ASP A 112 -8.82 -14.53 -19.03
C ASP A 112 -7.55 -13.76 -18.63
N LEU A 113 -7.72 -12.46 -18.40
CA LEU A 113 -6.70 -11.55 -17.89
C LEU A 113 -7.19 -10.87 -16.62
N VAL A 114 -6.31 -10.78 -15.61
CA VAL A 114 -6.47 -9.90 -14.46
C VAL A 114 -5.22 -9.05 -14.31
N THR A 115 -5.38 -7.73 -14.17
CA THR A 115 -4.28 -6.85 -13.73
C THR A 115 -4.51 -6.41 -12.29
N LEU A 116 -3.44 -6.27 -11.51
CA LEU A 116 -3.48 -5.82 -10.12
C LEU A 116 -2.37 -4.81 -9.83
N THR A 117 -2.74 -3.61 -9.37
CA THR A 117 -1.81 -2.59 -8.87
C THR A 117 -2.24 -2.18 -7.46
N VAL A 118 -1.49 -2.54 -6.41
CA VAL A 118 -1.87 -2.23 -5.01
C VAL A 118 -0.64 -2.16 -4.10
N GLY A 119 -0.77 -1.60 -2.91
CA GLY A 119 0.24 -1.64 -1.85
C GLY A 119 0.85 -0.29 -1.48
N GLY A 120 0.81 0.72 -2.36
CA GLY A 120 1.36 2.06 -2.10
C GLY A 120 0.67 2.79 -0.93
N ASN A 121 -0.61 2.48 -0.70
CA ASN A 121 -1.41 3.07 0.38
C ASN A 121 -1.02 2.53 1.77
N GLU A 122 -0.76 1.23 1.92
CA GLU A 122 -0.35 0.64 3.22
C GLU A 122 1.04 1.06 3.69
N VAL A 123 1.90 1.46 2.75
CA VAL A 123 3.27 1.91 3.03
C VAL A 123 3.37 3.44 3.14
N ASP A 124 2.21 4.11 3.19
CA ASP A 124 2.00 5.54 3.38
C ASP A 124 2.82 6.44 2.45
N PHE A 125 2.85 6.11 1.15
CA PHE A 125 3.51 6.98 0.15
C PHE A 125 2.89 8.38 0.10
N PHE A 126 1.59 8.55 0.39
CA PHE A 126 1.00 9.88 0.52
C PHE A 126 1.59 10.67 1.69
N GLY A 127 1.78 10.04 2.85
CA GLY A 127 2.52 10.61 3.98
C GLY A 127 3.95 10.99 3.60
N VAL A 128 4.66 10.12 2.89
CA VAL A 128 6.01 10.42 2.37
C VAL A 128 6.01 11.67 1.47
N LEU A 129 5.06 11.81 0.53
CA LEU A 129 4.95 13.02 -0.31
C LEU A 129 4.63 14.28 0.51
N ASN A 130 3.80 14.16 1.55
CA ASN A 130 3.52 15.26 2.47
C ASN A 130 4.77 15.67 3.27
N GLU A 131 5.48 14.74 3.92
CA GLU A 131 6.60 15.09 4.80
C GLU A 131 7.90 15.43 4.02
N CYS A 132 8.10 14.86 2.82
CA CYS A 132 9.35 14.94 2.06
C CYS A 132 9.32 15.77 0.76
N VAL A 133 8.17 16.02 0.15
CA VAL A 133 8.13 16.64 -1.19
C VAL A 133 7.38 17.97 -1.15
N TYR A 134 6.10 17.95 -0.76
CA TYR A 134 5.23 19.12 -0.89
C TYR A 134 4.99 19.88 0.41
N GLN A 135 5.10 19.23 1.57
CA GLN A 135 4.90 19.85 2.89
C GLN A 135 3.57 20.60 3.01
N TRP A 136 2.46 20.02 2.50
CA TRP A 136 1.13 20.63 2.62
C TRP A 136 0.77 20.88 4.08
N ARG A 137 0.83 19.84 4.91
CA ARG A 137 0.67 19.88 6.37
C ARG A 137 1.56 18.80 7.02
N PRO A 138 2.89 18.98 7.07
CA PRO A 138 3.79 18.03 7.71
C PRO A 138 3.44 17.91 9.20
N LEU A 139 3.39 16.68 9.69
CA LEU A 139 3.15 16.32 11.10
C LEU A 139 4.40 15.76 11.77
N GLY A 140 5.47 15.54 11.02
CA GLY A 140 6.74 15.01 11.51
C GLY A 140 7.92 15.57 10.73
N THR A 141 8.82 14.67 10.30
CA THR A 141 9.94 15.01 9.43
C THR A 141 10.05 13.96 8.33
N CYS A 142 10.60 14.37 7.18
CA CYS A 142 10.88 13.46 6.08
C CYS A 142 11.67 12.20 6.53
N GLU A 143 12.73 12.35 7.33
CA GLU A 143 13.53 11.22 7.85
C GLU A 143 12.68 10.24 8.69
N CYS A 144 11.76 10.75 9.51
CA CYS A 144 10.87 9.89 10.30
C CYS A 144 9.86 9.15 9.43
N GLU A 145 9.35 9.80 8.38
CA GLU A 145 8.36 9.21 7.48
C GLU A 145 8.98 8.21 6.49
N LEU A 146 10.16 8.51 5.92
CA LEU A 146 10.95 7.54 5.14
C LEU A 146 11.23 6.27 5.97
N ARG A 147 11.58 6.41 7.26
CA ARG A 147 11.75 5.27 8.17
C ARG A 147 10.45 4.55 8.49
N LYS A 148 9.31 5.25 8.56
CA LYS A 148 7.99 4.65 8.77
C LYS A 148 7.56 3.84 7.54
N SER A 149 7.60 4.43 6.35
CA SER A 149 7.32 3.75 5.08
C SER A 149 8.20 2.50 4.89
N ARG A 150 9.51 2.61 5.11
CA ARG A 150 10.44 1.46 5.10
C ARG A 150 9.98 0.32 6.03
N ARG A 151 9.68 0.63 7.29
CA ARG A 151 9.20 -0.37 8.27
C ARG A 151 7.86 -1.00 7.88
N LEU A 152 6.98 -0.27 7.19
CA LEU A 152 5.71 -0.79 6.70
C LEU A 152 5.95 -1.80 5.55
N ILE A 153 6.82 -1.46 4.59
CA ILE A 153 7.23 -2.38 3.49
C ILE A 153 7.89 -3.64 4.05
N GLU A 154 8.78 -3.51 5.02
CA GLU A 154 9.49 -4.62 5.69
C GLU A 154 8.60 -5.41 6.67
N SER A 155 7.37 -4.95 6.94
CA SER A 155 6.51 -5.56 7.95
C SER A 155 5.94 -6.91 7.48
N ARG A 156 5.97 -7.91 8.38
CA ARG A 156 5.33 -9.21 8.12
C ARG A 156 3.84 -9.07 7.78
N SER A 157 3.13 -8.16 8.46
CA SER A 157 1.70 -7.92 8.20
C SER A 157 1.43 -7.46 6.77
N PHE A 158 2.29 -6.60 6.21
CA PHE A 158 2.16 -6.16 4.82
C PHE A 158 2.45 -7.31 3.84
N VAL A 159 3.59 -8.00 4.03
CA VAL A 159 4.00 -9.13 3.18
C VAL A 159 2.97 -10.27 3.20
N ASP A 160 2.47 -10.65 4.38
CA ASP A 160 1.45 -11.69 4.54
C ASP A 160 0.11 -11.27 3.90
N SER A 161 -0.28 -9.99 4.00
CA SER A 161 -1.48 -9.45 3.36
C SER A 161 -1.36 -9.47 1.83
N TYR A 162 -0.22 -9.03 1.29
CA TYR A 162 0.07 -9.04 -0.14
C TYR A 162 0.07 -10.47 -0.69
N ALA A 163 0.75 -11.39 -0.02
CA ALA A 163 0.79 -12.81 -0.39
C ALA A 163 -0.59 -13.47 -0.35
N ARG A 164 -1.43 -13.09 0.63
CA ARG A 164 -2.82 -13.53 0.69
C ARG A 164 -3.63 -13.03 -0.50
N VAL A 165 -3.54 -11.75 -0.86
CA VAL A 165 -4.28 -11.17 -2.00
C VAL A 165 -3.87 -11.81 -3.32
N VAL A 166 -2.58 -11.82 -3.65
CA VAL A 166 -2.09 -12.35 -4.94
C VAL A 166 -2.44 -13.83 -5.10
N ARG A 167 -2.19 -14.65 -4.06
CA ARG A 167 -2.54 -16.08 -4.07
C ARG A 167 -4.04 -16.29 -4.26
N LEU A 168 -4.88 -15.49 -3.60
CA LEU A 168 -6.34 -15.62 -3.72
C LEU A 168 -6.89 -15.10 -5.05
N ALA A 169 -6.24 -14.11 -5.66
CA ALA A 169 -6.54 -13.67 -7.03
C ALA A 169 -6.20 -14.76 -8.04
N LYS A 170 -4.99 -15.36 -7.93
CA LYS A 170 -4.56 -16.48 -8.80
C LYS A 170 -5.37 -17.76 -8.59
N GLN A 171 -6.02 -17.93 -7.44
CA GLN A 171 -6.97 -19.03 -7.18
C GLN A 171 -8.39 -18.77 -7.70
N ARG A 172 -8.78 -17.51 -7.93
CA ARG A 172 -10.12 -17.13 -8.43
C ARG A 172 -10.17 -17.00 -9.94
N ILE A 173 -9.08 -16.57 -10.58
CA ILE A 173 -8.99 -16.50 -12.04
C ILE A 173 -9.12 -17.89 -12.66
N LYS A 174 -9.62 -17.98 -13.90
CA LYS A 174 -9.74 -19.27 -14.60
C LYS A 174 -8.36 -19.97 -14.71
N PRO A 175 -8.29 -21.32 -14.80
CA PRO A 175 -7.01 -22.04 -14.75
C PRO A 175 -5.98 -21.67 -15.83
N SER A 176 -6.42 -21.27 -17.03
CA SER A 176 -5.54 -20.76 -18.11
C SER A 176 -5.44 -19.23 -18.16
N GLY A 177 -5.92 -18.54 -17.12
CA GLY A 177 -5.90 -17.09 -17.02
C GLY A 177 -4.60 -16.53 -16.43
N ARG A 178 -4.26 -15.32 -16.88
CA ARG A 178 -3.04 -14.59 -16.49
C ARG A 178 -3.36 -13.56 -15.42
N LEU A 179 -2.57 -13.56 -14.35
CA LEU A 179 -2.60 -12.51 -13.33
C LEU A 179 -1.32 -11.72 -13.47
N LEU A 180 -1.43 -10.49 -13.96
CA LEU A 180 -0.32 -9.56 -14.16
C LEU A 180 -0.32 -8.57 -12.99
N VAL A 181 0.63 -8.74 -12.07
CA VAL A 181 0.80 -7.87 -10.90
C VAL A 181 1.76 -6.76 -11.26
N THR A 182 1.23 -5.55 -11.34
CA THR A 182 1.94 -4.35 -11.77
C THR A 182 2.71 -3.75 -10.59
N GLY A 183 3.95 -3.33 -10.83
CA GLY A 183 4.72 -2.52 -9.87
C GLY A 183 4.25 -1.06 -9.80
N TYR A 184 5.15 -0.19 -9.38
CA TYR A 184 5.08 1.27 -9.50
C TYR A 184 6.37 1.79 -10.14
N ALA A 185 6.31 2.89 -10.89
CA ALA A 185 7.51 3.56 -11.39
C ALA A 185 8.12 4.48 -10.32
N THR A 186 9.45 4.61 -10.35
CA THR A 186 10.19 5.59 -9.56
C THR A 186 9.87 7.01 -10.03
N PHE A 187 9.90 7.99 -9.11
CA PHE A 187 9.31 9.31 -9.36
C PHE A 187 10.27 10.33 -9.94
N PHE A 188 11.54 10.21 -9.59
CA PHE A 188 12.58 11.17 -9.95
C PHE A 188 13.67 10.46 -10.74
N ASN A 189 14.23 11.10 -11.76
CA ASN A 189 15.59 10.76 -12.16
C ASN A 189 16.51 11.11 -10.97
N GLU A 190 17.33 10.16 -10.53
CA GLU A 190 18.20 10.28 -9.34
C GLU A 190 19.70 10.36 -9.66
N GLU A 191 20.05 10.39 -10.95
CA GLU A 191 21.43 10.46 -11.44
C GLU A 191 21.84 11.89 -11.80
N THR A 192 20.89 12.73 -12.21
CA THR A 192 21.12 14.15 -12.52
C THR A 192 21.45 14.97 -11.28
N THR A 193 22.13 16.11 -11.48
CA THR A 193 22.30 17.14 -10.43
C THR A 193 21.31 18.30 -10.58
N ALA A 194 20.50 18.33 -11.64
CA ALA A 194 19.66 19.47 -12.03
C ALA A 194 18.66 19.88 -10.93
N CYS A 195 18.07 18.90 -10.24
CA CYS A 195 17.14 19.13 -9.13
C CYS A 195 17.77 19.43 -7.77
N ASP A 196 19.10 19.42 -7.62
CA ASP A 196 19.71 19.45 -6.27
C ASP A 196 19.42 20.76 -5.51
N GLY A 197 19.05 21.84 -6.22
CA GLY A 197 18.57 23.10 -5.66
C GLY A 197 17.09 23.41 -5.92
N ALA A 198 16.31 22.46 -6.45
CA ALA A 198 14.87 22.61 -6.69
C ALA A 198 14.04 22.20 -5.46
N THR A 199 12.83 22.74 -5.34
CA THR A 199 11.88 22.40 -4.27
C THR A 199 10.47 22.28 -4.84
N PHE A 200 9.71 21.31 -4.33
CA PHE A 200 8.25 21.22 -4.51
C PHE A 200 7.51 21.61 -3.21
N SER A 201 8.24 22.01 -2.16
CA SER A 201 7.64 22.39 -0.89
C SER A 201 6.88 23.71 -1.03
N ILE A 202 5.67 23.77 -0.46
CA ILE A 202 4.91 25.01 -0.30
C ILE A 202 5.18 25.71 1.05
N ARG A 203 6.28 25.35 1.72
CA ARG A 203 6.67 25.87 3.05
C ARG A 203 8.13 26.31 3.12
N ASP A 204 8.38 27.22 4.06
CA ASP A 204 9.69 27.68 4.50
C ASP A 204 9.98 27.09 5.91
N PRO A 205 11.17 26.49 6.17
CA PRO A 205 12.27 26.23 5.24
C PRO A 205 11.92 25.20 4.16
N GLU A 206 12.36 25.49 2.94
CA GLU A 206 12.09 24.66 1.75
C GLU A 206 12.79 23.30 1.82
N GLN A 207 12.04 22.24 1.53
CA GLN A 207 12.58 20.88 1.41
C GLN A 207 13.12 20.64 0.00
N LEU A 208 14.43 20.82 -0.16
CA LEU A 208 15.11 20.62 -1.45
C LEU A 208 15.09 19.16 -1.93
N LEU A 209 14.87 18.97 -3.23
CA LEU A 209 14.90 17.69 -3.96
C LEU A 209 16.34 17.22 -4.26
N THR A 210 17.18 17.24 -3.23
CA THR A 210 18.56 16.76 -3.29
C THR A 210 18.62 15.33 -3.83
N ARG A 211 19.71 14.99 -4.52
CA ARG A 211 19.94 13.65 -5.07
C ARG A 211 19.80 12.55 -4.03
N GLN A 212 20.22 12.80 -2.79
CA GLN A 212 20.06 11.85 -1.70
C GLN A 212 18.59 11.62 -1.39
N LEU A 213 17.79 12.69 -1.26
CA LEU A 213 16.35 12.56 -1.05
C LEU A 213 15.66 11.85 -2.22
N ARG A 214 16.01 12.17 -3.47
CA ARG A 214 15.49 11.48 -4.67
C ARG A 214 15.80 9.98 -4.63
N ARG A 215 17.03 9.61 -4.25
CA ARG A 215 17.46 8.21 -4.05
C ARG A 215 16.68 7.51 -2.95
N ASP A 216 16.47 8.17 -1.81
CA ASP A 216 15.73 7.61 -0.68
C ASP A 216 14.24 7.38 -1.01
N LEU A 217 13.62 8.32 -1.72
CA LEU A 217 12.24 8.23 -2.20
C LEU A 217 12.07 7.08 -3.21
N ASN A 218 12.91 7.04 -4.23
CA ASN A 218 12.90 5.96 -5.24
C ASN A 218 13.28 4.60 -4.63
N HIS A 219 14.14 4.57 -3.60
CA HIS A 219 14.49 3.34 -2.89
C HIS A 219 13.26 2.71 -2.21
N LEU A 220 12.34 3.50 -1.64
CA LEU A 220 11.08 2.98 -1.11
C LEU A 220 10.22 2.34 -2.20
N VAL A 221 10.12 2.96 -3.38
CA VAL A 221 9.41 2.39 -4.55
C VAL A 221 10.05 1.06 -4.98
N ARG A 222 11.38 1.00 -5.09
CA ARG A 222 12.11 -0.24 -5.42
C ARG A 222 11.95 -1.34 -4.37
N MET A 223 11.93 -0.99 -3.08
CA MET A 223 11.63 -1.95 -2.01
C MET A 223 10.22 -2.51 -2.10
N LEU A 224 9.22 -1.66 -2.34
CA LEU A 224 7.84 -2.10 -2.56
C LEU A 224 7.76 -3.03 -3.78
N ASN A 225 8.34 -2.63 -4.92
CA ASN A 225 8.41 -3.44 -6.13
C ASN A 225 9.06 -4.82 -5.89
N HIS A 226 10.08 -4.91 -5.03
CA HIS A 226 10.70 -6.19 -4.68
C HIS A 226 9.73 -7.13 -3.94
N VAL A 227 8.94 -6.61 -2.99
CA VAL A 227 7.88 -7.38 -2.32
C VAL A 227 6.81 -7.82 -3.32
N ILE A 228 6.37 -6.91 -4.19
CA ILE A 228 5.36 -7.18 -5.24
C ILE A 228 5.85 -8.31 -6.16
N ARG A 229 7.05 -8.17 -6.73
CA ARG A 229 7.65 -9.16 -7.66
C ARG A 229 7.79 -10.53 -7.03
N SER A 230 8.47 -10.60 -5.88
CA SER A 230 8.69 -11.85 -5.14
C SER A 230 7.39 -12.58 -4.82
N THR A 231 6.36 -11.82 -4.44
CA THR A 231 5.04 -12.37 -4.11
C THR A 231 4.25 -12.81 -5.34
N ALA A 232 4.32 -12.06 -6.45
CA ALA A 232 3.71 -12.44 -7.72
C ALA A 232 4.27 -13.77 -8.23
N GLU A 233 5.60 -13.84 -8.36
CA GLU A 233 6.31 -15.02 -8.86
C GLU A 233 6.06 -16.25 -7.97
N THR A 234 6.12 -16.09 -6.64
CA THR A 234 5.83 -17.17 -5.67
C THR A 234 4.42 -17.72 -5.79
N ALA A 235 3.44 -16.89 -6.19
CA ALA A 235 2.05 -17.30 -6.38
C ALA A 235 1.76 -17.90 -7.77
N GLY A 236 2.72 -17.91 -8.69
CA GLY A 236 2.48 -18.25 -10.10
C GLY A 236 1.71 -17.17 -10.86
N ALA A 237 1.81 -15.93 -10.40
CA ALA A 237 1.43 -14.72 -11.13
C ALA A 237 2.68 -14.11 -11.78
N GLU A 238 2.46 -13.18 -12.71
CA GLU A 238 3.54 -12.55 -13.47
C GLU A 238 3.75 -11.13 -12.96
N TYR A 239 4.99 -10.73 -12.75
CA TYR A 239 5.32 -9.36 -12.38
C TYR A 239 5.51 -8.50 -13.63
N VAL A 240 4.81 -7.36 -13.68
CA VAL A 240 5.01 -6.34 -14.72
C VAL A 240 5.83 -5.21 -14.13
N ASP A 241 7.08 -5.11 -14.57
CA ASP A 241 7.91 -3.94 -14.32
C ASP A 241 7.44 -2.81 -15.23
N MET A 242 6.99 -1.72 -14.63
CA MET A 242 6.63 -0.50 -15.37
C MET A 242 7.69 0.57 -15.27
N ASP A 243 8.72 0.40 -14.44
CA ASP A 243 9.67 1.48 -14.10
C ASP A 243 10.49 1.89 -15.32
N GLU A 244 11.04 0.92 -16.06
CA GLU A 244 11.81 1.16 -17.30
C GLU A 244 11.02 1.98 -18.35
N MET A 245 9.68 1.98 -18.32
CA MET A 245 8.87 2.76 -19.27
C MET A 245 8.86 4.26 -18.97
N PHE A 246 9.18 4.69 -17.74
CA PHE A 246 9.17 6.09 -17.32
C PHE A 246 10.54 6.78 -17.55
N ASP A 247 11.52 6.09 -18.15
CA ASP A 247 12.85 6.63 -18.46
C ASP A 247 12.77 7.83 -19.43
N GLY A 248 13.29 8.98 -18.98
CA GLY A 248 13.17 10.26 -19.68
C GLY A 248 11.90 11.05 -19.31
N HIS A 249 10.97 10.44 -18.59
CA HIS A 249 9.63 10.97 -18.31
C HIS A 249 9.36 11.23 -16.82
N ARG A 250 10.38 11.13 -15.96
CA ARG A 250 10.26 11.44 -14.52
C ARG A 250 10.36 12.93 -14.24
N PHE A 251 10.18 13.31 -12.96
CA PHE A 251 10.67 14.58 -12.47
C PHE A 251 12.21 14.60 -12.48
N CYS A 252 12.81 15.79 -12.53
CA CYS A 252 14.26 15.99 -12.40
C CYS A 252 15.12 15.37 -13.53
N GLU A 253 14.54 15.15 -14.70
CA GLU A 253 15.24 14.66 -15.90
C GLU A 253 16.28 15.67 -16.42
N ASP A 254 17.20 15.20 -17.27
CA ASP A 254 18.29 16.06 -17.75
C ASP A 254 17.79 17.21 -18.64
N GLY A 255 18.37 18.39 -18.47
CA GLY A 255 17.93 19.63 -19.14
C GLY A 255 16.63 20.26 -18.62
N VAL A 256 15.96 19.69 -17.61
CA VAL A 256 14.70 20.23 -17.04
C VAL A 256 14.99 21.13 -15.83
N SER A 257 14.31 22.28 -15.76
CA SER A 257 14.37 23.22 -14.62
C SER A 257 13.12 23.11 -13.77
N GLU A 258 13.21 22.32 -12.69
CA GLU A 258 12.06 22.00 -11.82
C GLU A 258 11.81 23.08 -10.73
N PRO A 259 10.54 23.30 -10.31
CA PRO A 259 9.31 22.72 -10.83
C PRO A 259 8.91 23.26 -12.21
N ASP A 260 8.62 22.35 -13.15
CA ASP A 260 7.97 22.69 -14.41
C ASP A 260 6.58 22.02 -14.48
N ASP A 261 5.53 22.77 -14.13
CA ASP A 261 4.13 22.31 -14.24
C ASP A 261 3.55 22.44 -15.67
N THR A 262 4.36 22.89 -16.63
CA THR A 262 4.00 23.00 -18.06
C THR A 262 4.61 21.89 -18.93
N ARG A 263 5.61 21.16 -18.42
CA ARG A 263 6.31 20.07 -19.11
C ARG A 263 5.37 18.90 -19.45
N SER A 264 4.98 18.79 -20.71
CA SER A 264 4.04 17.75 -21.18
C SER A 264 4.63 16.34 -21.29
N ASP A 265 5.95 16.19 -21.29
CA ASP A 265 6.65 14.90 -21.33
C ASP A 265 7.00 14.34 -19.94
N THR A 266 6.64 15.02 -18.85
CA THR A 266 6.60 14.42 -17.51
C THR A 266 5.37 13.52 -17.39
N TRP A 267 5.56 12.23 -17.07
CA TRP A 267 4.48 11.23 -17.01
C TRP A 267 3.80 11.11 -15.65
N PHE A 268 4.12 12.00 -14.71
CA PHE A 268 3.44 12.14 -13.42
C PHE A 268 2.79 13.52 -13.29
N PHE A 269 1.61 13.60 -12.67
CA PHE A 269 1.04 14.90 -12.32
C PHE A 269 1.88 15.58 -11.22
N ASN A 270 2.31 16.82 -11.48
CA ASN A 270 2.77 17.74 -10.44
C ASN A 270 1.57 18.45 -9.79
N LEU A 271 1.82 19.15 -8.69
CA LEU A 271 0.94 20.20 -8.19
C LEU A 271 0.94 21.36 -9.21
N GLU A 272 -0.22 21.93 -9.51
CA GLU A 272 -0.29 23.16 -10.33
C GLU A 272 0.12 24.34 -9.43
N TYR A 273 1.31 24.88 -9.63
CA TYR A 273 1.80 26.04 -8.85
C TYR A 273 1.20 27.34 -9.39
N GLY A 274 0.90 27.36 -10.70
CA GLY A 274 0.43 28.54 -11.40
C GLY A 274 1.54 29.56 -11.59
N SER A 275 1.29 30.55 -12.47
CA SER A 275 2.26 31.59 -12.77
C SER A 275 2.45 32.54 -11.57
N GLY A 276 3.38 32.18 -10.68
CA GLY A 276 3.73 32.89 -9.44
C GLY A 276 3.40 32.09 -8.18
N ASN A 277 4.44 31.78 -7.39
CA ASN A 277 4.45 30.90 -6.20
C ASN A 277 3.42 31.24 -5.10
N GLU A 278 2.73 32.37 -5.19
CA GLU A 278 1.80 32.86 -4.16
C GLU A 278 0.46 32.10 -4.16
N ARG A 279 -0.02 31.59 -5.30
CA ARG A 279 -1.42 31.11 -5.40
C ARG A 279 -1.73 29.84 -4.59
N VAL A 280 -0.85 28.84 -4.60
CA VAL A 280 -1.11 27.59 -3.84
C VAL A 280 -0.94 27.81 -2.34
N ALA A 281 0.09 28.56 -1.93
CA ALA A 281 0.28 28.93 -0.53
C ALA A 281 -0.92 29.76 0.00
N GLU A 282 -1.41 30.72 -0.78
CA GLU A 282 -2.62 31.48 -0.44
C GLU A 282 -3.90 30.65 -0.47
N GLU A 283 -4.08 29.69 -1.39
CA GLU A 283 -5.27 28.81 -1.39
C GLU A 283 -5.25 27.83 -0.23
N VAL A 284 -4.08 27.29 0.13
CA VAL A 284 -3.90 26.50 1.35
C VAL A 284 -4.23 27.36 2.57
N ASN A 285 -3.70 28.59 2.67
CA ASN A 285 -4.01 29.49 3.78
C ASN A 285 -5.49 29.92 3.81
N ARG A 286 -6.13 30.18 2.66
CA ARG A 286 -7.57 30.47 2.57
C ARG A 286 -8.42 29.26 2.98
N ALA A 287 -8.01 28.03 2.67
CA ALA A 287 -8.66 26.81 3.17
C ALA A 287 -8.48 26.57 4.69
N HIS A 288 -7.62 27.34 5.38
CA HIS A 288 -7.57 27.38 6.85
C HIS A 288 -8.51 28.46 7.44
N SER A 289 -8.93 29.46 6.66
CA SER A 289 -9.99 30.40 7.06
C SER A 289 -11.37 29.80 6.74
N GLN A 290 -12.33 29.96 7.65
CA GLN A 290 -13.59 29.18 7.70
C GLN A 290 -14.64 29.43 6.59
N GLU A 291 -14.28 30.04 5.45
CA GLU A 291 -15.22 30.38 4.37
C GLU A 291 -14.83 29.72 3.02
N VAL A 292 -15.85 29.41 2.20
CA VAL A 292 -15.78 28.70 0.89
C VAL A 292 -15.63 27.16 0.97
N PHE A 293 -16.52 26.53 1.76
CA PHE A 293 -16.57 25.08 2.01
C PHE A 293 -16.90 24.15 0.82
N LEU A 294 -17.37 24.67 -0.33
CA LEU A 294 -17.91 23.83 -1.43
C LEU A 294 -17.24 23.99 -2.81
N GLY A 295 -16.29 24.94 -2.98
CA GLY A 295 -15.63 25.20 -4.27
C GLY A 295 -14.11 25.03 -4.23
N GLY A 296 -13.45 25.67 -3.26
CA GLY A 296 -11.99 25.63 -3.11
C GLY A 296 -11.50 24.27 -2.64
N LEU A 297 -12.15 23.69 -1.62
CA LEU A 297 -11.78 22.38 -1.08
C LEU A 297 -11.80 21.28 -2.14
N GLY A 298 -12.79 21.29 -3.04
CA GLY A 298 -12.89 20.32 -4.14
C GLY A 298 -11.76 20.44 -5.16
N LYS A 299 -11.39 21.66 -5.56
CA LYS A 299 -10.24 21.86 -6.47
C LYS A 299 -8.92 21.49 -5.82
N TRP A 300 -8.70 21.91 -4.58
CA TRP A 300 -7.48 21.58 -3.83
C TRP A 300 -7.35 20.07 -3.61
N TYR A 301 -8.43 19.41 -3.18
CA TYR A 301 -8.46 17.96 -3.01
C TYR A 301 -8.22 17.22 -4.33
N MET A 302 -8.85 17.61 -5.44
CA MET A 302 -8.61 17.00 -6.76
C MET A 302 -7.19 17.27 -7.31
N GLY A 303 -6.59 18.42 -6.99
CA GLY A 303 -5.20 18.74 -7.34
C GLY A 303 -4.20 17.90 -6.55
N VAL A 304 -4.39 17.79 -5.23
CA VAL A 304 -3.49 17.03 -4.32
C VAL A 304 -3.66 15.51 -4.50
N THR A 305 -4.87 15.00 -4.76
CA THR A 305 -5.10 13.54 -4.88
C THR A 305 -4.55 12.91 -6.15
N ARG A 306 -4.27 13.70 -7.21
CA ARG A 306 -3.65 13.18 -8.44
C ARG A 306 -2.13 13.31 -8.48
N VAL A 307 -1.49 14.06 -7.57
CA VAL A 307 -0.03 14.25 -7.66
C VAL A 307 0.68 12.91 -7.63
N PHE A 308 1.78 12.79 -8.37
CA PHE A 308 2.57 11.55 -8.46
C PHE A 308 1.77 10.34 -8.96
N HIS A 309 0.57 10.53 -9.52
CA HIS A 309 -0.12 9.51 -10.31
C HIS A 309 0.26 9.66 -11.79
N PRO A 310 0.21 8.58 -12.58
CA PRO A 310 0.51 8.64 -14.00
C PRO A 310 -0.43 9.59 -14.75
N THR A 311 0.12 10.37 -15.69
CA THR A 311 -0.67 11.08 -16.68
C THR A 311 -1.30 10.11 -17.67
N LYS A 312 -2.07 10.61 -18.64
CA LYS A 312 -2.57 9.80 -19.77
C LYS A 312 -1.42 9.08 -20.50
N GLU A 313 -0.32 9.77 -20.70
CA GLU A 313 0.89 9.28 -21.36
C GLU A 313 1.58 8.23 -20.47
N GLY A 314 1.69 8.49 -19.16
CA GLY A 314 2.18 7.51 -18.18
C GLY A 314 1.34 6.22 -18.12
N HIS A 315 0.02 6.31 -18.19
CA HIS A 315 -0.85 5.14 -18.35
C HIS A 315 -0.68 4.43 -19.71
N GLY A 316 -0.25 5.15 -20.75
CA GLY A 316 0.18 4.56 -22.01
C GLY A 316 1.44 3.72 -21.83
N GLY A 317 2.43 4.22 -21.08
CA GLY A 317 3.61 3.46 -20.67
C GLY A 317 3.27 2.19 -19.88
N ILE A 318 2.39 2.29 -18.88
CA ILE A 318 1.94 1.13 -18.09
C ILE A 318 1.22 0.10 -18.97
N ARG A 319 0.33 0.55 -19.87
CA ARG A 319 -0.32 -0.31 -20.88
C ARG A 319 0.72 -1.06 -21.70
N ASP A 320 1.76 -0.37 -22.17
CA ASP A 320 2.78 -0.96 -23.04
C ASP A 320 3.72 -1.92 -22.29
N ALA A 321 3.98 -1.69 -21.00
CA ALA A 321 4.62 -2.68 -20.12
C ALA A 321 3.78 -3.96 -20.01
N VAL A 322 2.47 -3.81 -19.79
CA VAL A 322 1.53 -4.95 -19.72
C VAL A 322 1.47 -5.72 -21.05
N ILE A 323 1.40 -5.03 -22.19
CA ILE A 323 1.44 -5.65 -23.53
C ILE A 323 2.78 -6.36 -23.80
N SER A 324 3.87 -5.83 -23.26
CA SER A 324 5.20 -6.44 -23.39
C SER A 324 5.31 -7.73 -22.58
N ALA A 325 4.76 -7.75 -21.36
CA ALA A 325 4.63 -8.98 -20.56
C ALA A 325 3.70 -10.02 -21.21
N GLU A 326 2.70 -9.60 -21.99
CA GLU A 326 1.81 -10.54 -22.70
C GLU A 326 2.54 -11.44 -23.74
N ARG A 327 3.75 -11.08 -24.20
CA ARG A 327 4.51 -11.84 -25.23
C ARG A 327 5.70 -12.65 -24.67
N LEU A 328 5.44 -13.90 -24.27
CA LEU A 328 6.43 -14.98 -24.05
C LEU A 328 7.28 -15.24 -25.33
N GLU A 329 8.51 -15.76 -25.37
CA GLU A 329 9.62 -16.12 -24.43
C GLU A 329 10.88 -16.38 -25.34
N PRO A 330 12.18 -16.42 -24.91
CA PRO A 330 12.69 -17.21 -23.77
C PRO A 330 13.75 -16.55 -22.83
N LEU A 331 13.71 -16.94 -21.57
CA LEU A 331 14.77 -16.75 -20.55
C LEU A 331 16.15 -17.28 -20.99
N THR A 332 16.94 -16.43 -21.65
CA THR A 332 18.39 -16.60 -21.79
C THR A 332 19.11 -15.25 -21.74
N GLN A 333 20.13 -15.15 -20.87
CA GLN A 333 21.09 -14.02 -20.78
C GLN A 333 20.61 -12.67 -20.19
N ARG A 334 20.04 -12.68 -18.97
CA ARG A 334 20.49 -11.70 -17.95
C ARG A 334 21.04 -12.47 -16.75
N GLY A 335 22.31 -12.86 -16.83
CA GLY A 335 23.04 -13.41 -15.70
C GLY A 335 23.35 -12.31 -14.70
N TRP A 336 22.42 -12.04 -13.78
CA TRP A 336 22.68 -11.14 -12.66
C TRP A 336 23.67 -11.81 -11.69
N PRO A 337 24.83 -11.22 -11.40
CA PRO A 337 25.71 -11.78 -10.39
C PRO A 337 25.04 -11.59 -9.02
N LEU A 338 24.64 -12.71 -8.41
CA LEU A 338 24.31 -12.80 -6.99
C LEU A 338 25.58 -12.53 -6.17
N THR A 339 25.95 -11.27 -6.08
CA THR A 339 27.03 -10.78 -5.23
C THR A 339 26.38 -10.24 -3.96
N THR A 340 26.34 -11.07 -2.92
CA THR A 340 26.00 -10.62 -1.57
C THR A 340 27.11 -9.74 -1.02
N HIS A 341 27.17 -8.49 -1.48
CA HIS A 341 27.87 -7.44 -0.76
C HIS A 341 26.90 -6.82 0.24
N VAL A 342 26.92 -7.36 1.45
CA VAL A 342 26.57 -6.60 2.64
C VAL A 342 27.62 -5.49 2.77
N GLY A 343 27.38 -4.37 2.12
CA GLY A 343 28.07 -3.13 2.41
C GLY A 343 27.72 -2.73 3.84
N GLN A 344 28.65 -2.92 4.77
CA GLN A 344 28.59 -2.21 6.04
C GLN A 344 28.88 -0.73 5.77
N GLU A 345 27.87 0.00 5.32
CA GLU A 345 27.87 1.44 5.54
C GLU A 345 27.70 1.67 7.04
N SER A 346 28.77 2.16 7.66
CA SER A 346 28.75 2.62 9.03
C SER A 346 27.67 3.68 9.19
N PRO A 347 26.72 3.55 10.13
CA PRO A 347 25.71 4.58 10.33
C PRO A 347 26.39 5.86 10.81
N SER A 348 26.48 6.86 9.92
CA SER A 348 26.83 8.22 10.31
C SER A 348 25.78 8.71 11.31
N THR A 349 26.20 9.03 12.52
CA THR A 349 25.31 9.35 13.65
C THR A 349 24.61 10.70 13.47
N TYR A 350 23.53 10.70 12.70
CA TYR A 350 22.40 11.61 12.83
C TYR A 350 21.18 10.81 13.29
N GLN A 351 21.10 10.57 14.59
CA GLN A 351 19.93 9.96 15.21
C GLN A 351 18.92 11.08 15.49
N ALA A 352 18.16 11.48 14.46
CA ALA A 352 17.09 12.46 14.67
C ALA A 352 16.03 11.86 15.60
N ASP A 353 15.77 12.57 16.70
CA ASP A 353 14.85 12.16 17.75
C ASP A 353 13.40 12.32 17.26
N CYS A 354 12.88 11.32 16.53
CA CYS A 354 11.49 11.28 16.04
C CYS A 354 10.45 11.43 17.16
N SER A 355 10.85 11.26 18.41
CA SER A 355 10.01 11.42 19.60
C SER A 355 9.70 12.88 19.95
N ARG A 356 10.40 13.87 19.37
CA ARG A 356 10.28 15.30 19.76
C ARG A 356 9.30 16.16 18.95
N GLY A 357 8.68 15.61 17.90
CA GLY A 357 7.66 16.32 17.12
C GLY A 357 6.25 16.26 17.71
N LEU A 358 5.99 15.30 18.60
CA LEU A 358 4.64 14.99 19.08
C LEU A 358 4.39 15.55 20.48
N GLY A 359 3.79 16.73 20.53
CA GLY A 359 2.76 16.99 21.55
C GLY A 359 1.66 15.92 21.43
N PRO A 360 0.89 15.63 22.52
CA PRO A 360 0.07 14.44 22.61
C PRO A 360 -1.16 14.48 21.69
N LEU A 361 -0.94 14.15 20.42
CA LEU A 361 -1.96 13.75 19.45
C LEU A 361 -1.81 12.26 19.22
N GLY A 362 -2.18 11.47 20.24
CA GLY A 362 -2.30 10.03 20.08
C GLY A 362 -3.38 9.75 19.03
N ARG A 363 -3.02 9.10 17.91
CA ARG A 363 -4.04 8.56 17.01
C ARG A 363 -4.61 7.33 17.67
N GLU A 364 -5.83 7.48 18.16
CA GLU A 364 -6.66 6.36 18.58
C GLU A 364 -7.27 5.72 17.32
N HIS A 365 -7.32 4.39 17.29
CA HIS A 365 -7.97 3.63 16.22
C HIS A 365 -9.17 2.91 16.79
N ASP A 366 -10.36 3.29 16.35
CA ASP A 366 -11.62 2.69 16.79
C ASP A 366 -12.15 1.66 15.78
N ALA A 367 -12.86 0.66 16.30
CA ALA A 367 -13.65 -0.29 15.52
C ALA A 367 -14.94 -0.61 16.28
N CYS A 368 -16.09 -0.32 15.67
CA CYS A 368 -17.40 -0.63 16.26
C CYS A 368 -18.05 -1.83 15.56
N PHE A 369 -18.40 -2.86 16.34
CA PHE A 369 -19.04 -4.08 15.86
C PHE A 369 -20.51 -4.16 16.33
N CYS A 370 -21.44 -4.31 15.39
CA CYS A 370 -22.88 -4.37 15.66
C CYS A 370 -23.38 -5.82 15.73
N PHE A 371 -23.96 -6.22 16.87
CA PHE A 371 -24.52 -7.57 17.06
C PHE A 371 -26.00 -7.51 17.44
N SER A 372 -26.83 -8.33 16.80
CA SER A 372 -28.24 -8.47 17.20
C SER A 372 -28.34 -9.24 18.51
N VAL A 373 -29.06 -8.70 19.50
CA VAL A 373 -29.24 -9.31 20.83
C VAL A 373 -30.72 -9.24 21.18
N ALA A 374 -31.38 -10.41 21.14
CA ALA A 374 -32.83 -10.50 21.26
C ALA A 374 -33.35 -10.49 22.71
N ASP A 375 -32.54 -10.92 23.68
CA ASP A 375 -32.96 -11.07 25.09
C ASP A 375 -31.98 -10.40 26.06
N ALA A 376 -32.56 -9.60 26.96
CA ALA A 376 -31.90 -8.97 28.08
C ALA A 376 -31.16 -9.95 29.02
N SER A 377 -31.64 -11.19 29.15
CA SER A 377 -31.03 -12.22 30.00
C SER A 377 -29.62 -12.60 29.55
N SER A 378 -29.34 -12.53 28.25
CA SER A 378 -28.05 -12.90 27.65
C SER A 378 -26.91 -11.93 27.98
N HIS A 379 -27.22 -10.71 28.45
CA HIS A 379 -26.23 -9.64 28.62
C HIS A 379 -25.15 -10.02 29.63
N SER A 380 -25.50 -10.69 30.72
CA SER A 380 -24.54 -11.15 31.73
C SER A 380 -23.60 -12.23 31.17
N ALA A 381 -24.11 -13.14 30.34
CA ALA A 381 -23.29 -14.15 29.69
C ALA A 381 -22.31 -13.52 28.69
N ILE A 382 -22.77 -12.53 27.91
CA ILE A 382 -21.93 -11.76 26.98
C ILE A 382 -20.81 -11.01 27.73
N ILE A 383 -21.13 -10.33 28.83
CA ILE A 383 -20.13 -9.62 29.66
C ILE A 383 -19.09 -10.60 30.21
N ASN A 384 -19.52 -11.76 30.72
CA ASN A 384 -18.59 -12.79 31.21
C ASN A 384 -17.69 -13.32 30.07
N THR A 385 -18.26 -13.64 28.90
CA THR A 385 -17.48 -14.12 27.73
C THR A 385 -16.45 -13.08 27.26
N LEU A 386 -16.81 -11.79 27.24
CA LEU A 386 -15.87 -10.72 26.91
C LEU A 386 -14.76 -10.59 27.96
N THR A 387 -15.11 -10.69 29.25
CA THR A 387 -14.17 -10.59 30.37
C THR A 387 -13.16 -11.75 30.33
N GLU A 388 -13.63 -13.00 30.25
CA GLU A 388 -12.79 -14.21 30.13
C GLU A 388 -11.93 -14.17 28.84
N GLY A 389 -12.50 -13.65 27.75
CA GLY A 389 -11.79 -13.45 26.49
C GLY A 389 -10.62 -12.47 26.62
N LEU A 390 -10.80 -11.35 27.35
CA LEU A 390 -9.77 -10.35 27.60
C LEU A 390 -8.70 -10.83 28.60
N GLU A 391 -9.08 -11.60 29.63
CA GLU A 391 -8.11 -12.26 30.50
C GLU A 391 -7.24 -13.26 29.71
N ARG A 392 -7.86 -14.10 28.86
CA ARG A 392 -7.13 -15.04 27.99
C ARG A 392 -6.27 -14.34 26.95
N LEU A 393 -6.68 -13.20 26.41
CA LEU A 393 -5.87 -12.39 25.51
C LEU A 393 -4.61 -11.87 26.25
N SER A 394 -4.78 -11.48 27.51
CA SER A 394 -3.71 -10.93 28.35
C SER A 394 -2.70 -11.97 28.83
N THR A 395 -3.03 -13.27 28.87
CA THR A 395 -2.02 -14.31 29.11
C THR A 395 -1.02 -14.43 27.96
N SER A 396 -1.46 -14.13 26.73
CA SER A 396 -0.61 -14.14 25.52
C SER A 396 0.08 -12.79 25.30
N PHE A 397 -0.55 -11.69 25.72
CA PHE A 397 -0.05 -10.32 25.54
C PHE A 397 -0.18 -9.49 26.84
N PRO A 398 0.67 -9.71 27.86
CA PRO A 398 0.50 -9.11 29.19
C PRO A 398 0.57 -7.58 29.25
N TRP A 399 1.11 -6.94 28.21
CA TRP A 399 1.15 -5.48 28.07
C TRP A 399 -0.25 -4.87 27.85
N LEU A 400 -1.21 -5.63 27.29
CA LEU A 400 -2.59 -5.18 27.08
C LEU A 400 -3.32 -4.88 28.40
N ALA A 401 -2.98 -5.58 29.48
CA ALA A 401 -3.50 -5.37 30.83
C ALA A 401 -2.67 -4.35 31.65
N GLY A 402 -2.01 -3.42 30.97
CA GLY A 402 -1.12 -2.43 31.56
C GLY A 402 -1.56 -0.97 31.38
N ARG A 403 -0.82 -0.06 32.03
CA ARG A 403 -0.87 1.37 31.74
C ARG A 403 0.51 1.86 31.30
N VAL A 404 0.55 2.90 30.48
CA VAL A 404 1.79 3.62 30.18
C VAL A 404 2.26 4.34 31.45
N VAL A 405 3.49 4.06 31.89
CA VAL A 405 4.15 4.72 33.03
C VAL A 405 5.44 5.38 32.56
N GLN A 406 5.67 6.62 32.99
CA GLN A 406 6.90 7.37 32.71
C GLN A 406 8.04 6.91 33.64
N GLU A 407 9.19 6.60 33.08
CA GLU A 407 10.35 6.12 33.84
C GLU A 407 11.07 7.29 34.53
N GLY A 408 11.43 7.12 35.81
CA GLY A 408 12.06 8.15 36.64
C GLY A 408 11.10 9.11 37.37
N ALA A 409 9.79 9.01 37.17
CA ALA A 409 8.81 9.74 37.98
C ALA A 409 8.80 9.19 39.42
N GLY A 410 9.46 9.90 40.34
CA GLY A 410 9.41 9.59 41.77
C GLY A 410 7.98 9.66 42.31
N ALA A 411 7.64 8.79 43.27
CA ALA A 411 6.31 8.76 43.87
C ALA A 411 6.07 10.00 44.75
N GLY A 412 5.61 11.09 44.13
CA GLY A 412 5.35 12.38 44.75
C GLY A 412 4.34 13.19 43.94
N THR A 413 3.50 13.95 44.64
CA THR A 413 2.32 14.61 44.10
C THR A 413 2.64 15.88 43.31
N GLY A 414 2.28 15.90 42.02
CA GLY A 414 1.88 17.13 41.29
C GLY A 414 2.99 18.06 40.78
N ALA A 415 2.83 18.46 39.51
CA ALA A 415 3.45 19.62 38.84
C ALA A 415 4.99 19.75 38.90
N GLY A 416 5.64 19.50 37.75
CA GLY A 416 7.02 19.92 37.48
C GLY A 416 7.85 18.82 36.82
N ALA A 417 8.36 19.09 35.62
CA ALA A 417 9.37 18.24 35.00
C ALA A 417 10.71 18.44 35.73
N GLY A 418 11.03 17.54 36.67
CA GLY A 418 12.32 17.52 37.34
C GLY A 418 13.43 17.07 36.39
N GLU A 419 14.57 17.77 36.43
CA GLU A 419 15.81 17.34 35.75
C GLU A 419 16.19 15.93 36.22
N GLY A 420 16.01 14.94 35.33
CA GLY A 420 16.22 13.53 35.64
C GLY A 420 15.14 12.57 35.14
N SER A 421 13.95 13.04 34.73
CA SER A 421 12.99 12.17 34.03
C SER A 421 13.54 11.79 32.65
N SER A 422 13.56 10.50 32.31
CA SER A 422 14.13 10.04 31.03
C SER A 422 13.24 10.35 29.82
N GLY A 423 11.98 10.75 30.04
CA GLY A 423 10.97 10.87 28.99
C GLY A 423 10.47 9.54 28.43
N ILE A 424 11.05 8.41 28.87
CA ILE A 424 10.73 7.08 28.37
C ILE A 424 9.44 6.59 29.01
N PHE A 425 8.48 6.20 28.17
CA PHE A 425 7.19 5.66 28.57
C PHE A 425 7.17 4.16 28.34
N ARG A 426 6.89 3.37 29.39
CA ARG A 426 6.85 1.89 29.32
C ARG A 426 5.49 1.34 29.73
N PRO A 427 4.98 0.29 29.04
CA PRO A 427 3.77 -0.40 29.47
C PRO A 427 4.10 -1.21 30.73
N LYS A 428 3.46 -0.86 31.84
CA LYS A 428 3.52 -1.63 33.09
C LYS A 428 2.22 -2.39 33.26
N THR A 429 2.27 -3.73 33.26
CA THR A 429 1.11 -4.57 33.58
C THR A 429 0.61 -4.26 34.99
N LEU A 430 -0.67 -3.96 35.13
CA LEU A 430 -1.30 -3.55 36.39
C LEU A 430 -2.60 -4.32 36.71
N GLY A 431 -3.14 -5.07 35.75
CA GLY A 431 -4.34 -5.90 35.92
C GLY A 431 -4.23 -7.26 35.24
N LYS A 432 -5.33 -8.00 35.21
CA LYS A 432 -5.47 -9.28 34.51
C LYS A 432 -5.99 -9.16 33.07
N ALA A 433 -6.60 -8.03 32.73
CA ALA A 433 -7.24 -7.76 31.44
C ALA A 433 -7.23 -6.24 31.11
N PRO A 434 -7.34 -5.85 29.83
CA PRO A 434 -7.79 -4.52 29.40
C PRO A 434 -9.07 -4.05 30.09
N LEU A 435 -9.29 -2.74 30.10
CA LEU A 435 -10.52 -2.16 30.62
C LEU A 435 -11.70 -2.44 29.68
N LEU A 436 -12.72 -3.11 30.22
CA LEU A 436 -14.03 -3.29 29.60
C LEU A 436 -15.06 -2.38 30.26
N VAL A 437 -15.44 -1.31 29.58
CA VAL A 437 -16.56 -0.43 29.96
C VAL A 437 -17.87 -1.07 29.49
N VAL A 438 -18.91 -1.04 30.33
CA VAL A 438 -20.23 -1.59 29.97
C VAL A 438 -21.31 -0.52 30.16
N LYS A 439 -21.89 -0.04 29.05
CA LYS A 439 -23.02 0.91 29.06
C LYS A 439 -24.34 0.18 28.77
N LYS A 440 -25.41 0.51 29.52
CA LYS A 440 -26.76 -0.07 29.35
C LYS A 440 -27.71 1.01 28.82
N LEU A 441 -27.73 1.21 27.51
CA LEU A 441 -28.38 2.33 26.83
C LEU A 441 -29.77 2.00 26.23
N ARG A 442 -30.38 0.87 26.60
CA ARG A 442 -31.70 0.41 26.12
C ARG A 442 -32.88 1.38 26.32
N HIS A 443 -32.72 2.35 27.22
CA HIS A 443 -33.74 3.37 27.51
C HIS A 443 -33.23 4.80 27.26
N ASP A 444 -32.07 4.93 26.61
CA ASP A 444 -31.48 6.20 26.28
C ASP A 444 -32.06 6.72 24.95
N PRO A 445 -32.72 7.89 24.90
CA PRO A 445 -33.28 8.42 23.68
C PRO A 445 -32.23 8.98 22.70
N SER A 446 -30.97 9.15 23.14
CA SER A 446 -29.89 9.66 22.28
C SER A 446 -29.31 8.60 21.34
N ILE A 447 -29.57 7.30 21.58
CA ILE A 447 -29.01 6.20 20.79
C ILE A 447 -30.11 5.47 19.99
N PRO A 448 -29.90 5.16 18.70
CA PRO A 448 -30.88 4.42 17.92
C PRO A 448 -31.05 2.96 18.40
N THR A 449 -32.26 2.43 18.27
CA THR A 449 -32.51 0.98 18.36
C THR A 449 -31.80 0.25 17.21
N MET A 450 -31.36 -1.00 17.40
CA MET A 450 -30.56 -1.75 16.41
C MET A 450 -31.23 -1.90 15.02
N ASP A 451 -32.56 -1.84 14.93
CA ASP A 451 -33.28 -1.86 13.65
C ASP A 451 -33.17 -0.56 12.83
N ALA A 452 -32.84 0.57 13.45
CA ALA A 452 -32.71 1.84 12.75
C ALA A 452 -31.44 1.92 11.88
N PRO A 453 -30.21 1.66 12.38
CA PRO A 453 -29.02 1.62 11.52
C PRO A 453 -29.10 0.43 10.55
N ARG A 454 -29.67 -0.71 10.96
CA ARG A 454 -29.89 -1.87 10.07
C ARG A 454 -30.72 -1.53 8.83
N ARG A 455 -31.77 -0.69 8.95
CA ARG A 455 -32.57 -0.24 7.80
C ARG A 455 -31.88 0.81 6.92
N ALA A 456 -30.82 1.44 7.42
CA ALA A 456 -30.05 2.46 6.72
C ALA A 456 -28.71 1.93 6.17
N ASP A 457 -28.44 0.63 6.32
CA ASP A 457 -27.16 -0.04 6.01
C ASP A 457 -25.97 0.44 6.85
N PHE A 458 -26.21 0.61 8.16
CA PHE A 458 -25.22 0.96 9.20
C PHE A 458 -24.33 2.18 8.91
N PRO A 459 -24.89 3.36 8.55
CA PRO A 459 -24.10 4.56 8.34
C PRO A 459 -23.55 5.06 9.68
N ILE A 460 -22.23 5.23 9.76
CA ILE A 460 -21.54 5.60 11.01
C ILE A 460 -22.02 6.94 11.59
N SER A 461 -22.55 7.84 10.76
CA SER A 461 -23.17 9.11 11.16
C SER A 461 -24.44 8.97 12.02
N MET A 462 -24.99 7.76 12.20
CA MET A 462 -26.08 7.48 13.15
C MET A 462 -25.58 7.11 14.56
N LEU A 463 -24.26 7.03 14.78
CA LEU A 463 -23.66 6.66 16.05
C LEU A 463 -22.81 7.82 16.57
N ASP A 464 -23.20 8.39 17.71
CA ASP A 464 -22.42 9.42 18.39
C ASP A 464 -21.23 8.76 19.12
N GLU A 465 -20.02 9.05 18.64
CA GLU A 465 -18.77 8.53 19.18
C GLU A 465 -18.63 8.78 20.68
N SER A 466 -18.99 9.98 21.16
CA SER A 466 -18.89 10.34 22.59
C SER A 466 -19.76 9.47 23.50
N ILE A 467 -20.79 8.83 22.92
CA ILE A 467 -21.69 7.91 23.59
C ILE A 467 -21.21 6.47 23.43
N ILE A 468 -20.86 6.03 22.22
CA ILE A 468 -20.56 4.63 21.91
C ILE A 468 -19.10 4.22 22.16
N ALA A 469 -18.19 5.18 22.26
CA ALA A 469 -16.77 4.95 22.50
C ALA A 469 -16.39 5.35 23.94
N PRO A 470 -15.28 4.81 24.50
CA PRO A 470 -14.74 5.23 25.78
C PRO A 470 -13.86 6.50 25.68
N ARG A 471 -13.45 6.88 24.46
CA ARG A 471 -12.70 8.09 24.08
C ARG A 471 -13.04 8.44 22.62
N ASN A 472 -12.77 9.67 22.20
CA ASN A 472 -13.02 10.12 20.82
C ASN A 472 -11.73 10.06 19.97
N THR A 473 -11.83 9.55 18.75
CA THR A 473 -10.74 9.40 17.77
C THR A 473 -10.19 10.75 17.28
N LEU A 474 -10.97 11.83 17.41
CA LEU A 474 -10.53 13.20 17.11
C LEU A 474 -10.47 14.08 18.38
N PRO A 475 -9.32 14.70 18.71
CA PRO A 475 -9.20 15.58 19.86
C PRO A 475 -9.91 16.91 19.59
N GLY A 476 -11.04 17.13 20.28
CA GLY A 476 -11.86 18.33 20.10
C GLY A 476 -12.96 18.57 21.14
N SER A 477 -13.13 17.68 22.13
CA SER A 477 -14.16 17.81 23.17
C SER A 477 -13.56 17.59 24.56
N SER A 478 -13.85 18.52 25.47
CA SER A 478 -13.34 18.58 26.84
C SER A 478 -13.53 17.30 27.66
N ASP A 479 -12.44 16.57 27.94
CA ASP A 479 -11.94 16.32 29.30
C ASP A 479 -10.53 15.67 29.28
N ASP A 480 -9.50 16.45 28.95
CA ASP A 480 -8.08 15.99 28.99
C ASP A 480 -7.52 15.81 30.42
N SER A 481 -8.40 15.78 31.44
CA SER A 481 -8.05 15.78 32.87
C SER A 481 -8.08 14.38 33.52
N ALA A 482 -7.80 13.30 32.79
CA ALA A 482 -7.78 11.94 33.34
C ALA A 482 -6.50 11.14 32.97
N PRO A 483 -5.64 10.79 33.96
CA PRO A 483 -4.48 9.95 33.72
C PRO A 483 -4.92 8.48 33.70
N ASP A 484 -5.38 7.98 32.55
CA ASP A 484 -5.53 6.54 32.30
C ASP A 484 -5.10 6.19 30.88
N SER A 485 -3.84 5.76 30.81
CA SER A 485 -3.05 5.48 29.61
C SER A 485 -3.06 3.99 29.29
N ALA A 486 -4.24 3.40 29.08
CA ALA A 486 -4.34 2.00 28.68
C ALA A 486 -4.05 1.86 27.16
N PRO A 487 -3.35 0.80 26.72
CA PRO A 487 -3.03 0.59 25.31
C PRO A 487 -4.27 0.22 24.47
N VAL A 488 -5.26 -0.42 25.10
CA VAL A 488 -6.51 -0.86 24.46
C VAL A 488 -7.68 -0.65 25.43
N PHE A 489 -8.78 -0.12 24.92
CA PHE A 489 -10.06 0.02 25.63
C PHE A 489 -11.15 -0.75 24.88
N LEU A 490 -12.08 -1.38 25.61
CA LEU A 490 -13.31 -1.93 25.03
C LEU A 490 -14.52 -1.31 25.70
N GLN A 491 -15.55 -1.00 24.93
CA GLN A 491 -16.85 -0.57 25.43
C GLN A 491 -17.98 -1.39 24.82
N ALA A 492 -18.71 -2.11 25.68
CA ALA A 492 -19.91 -2.86 25.32
C ALA A 492 -21.16 -2.01 25.60
N ASN A 493 -21.78 -1.49 24.54
CA ASN A 493 -22.98 -0.66 24.63
C ASN A 493 -24.22 -1.49 24.29
N PHE A 494 -24.99 -1.83 25.32
CA PHE A 494 -26.22 -2.61 25.16
C PHE A 494 -27.40 -1.68 24.83
N ILE A 495 -27.87 -1.73 23.58
CA ILE A 495 -28.98 -0.95 23.03
C ILE A 495 -30.22 -1.83 22.83
N THR A 496 -31.35 -1.21 22.49
CA THR A 496 -32.59 -1.97 22.24
C THR A 496 -32.45 -2.78 20.93
N GLY A 497 -32.53 -4.10 21.07
CA GLY A 497 -32.35 -5.08 19.99
C GLY A 497 -30.90 -5.47 19.68
N GLY A 498 -29.89 -4.98 20.43
CA GLY A 498 -28.50 -5.26 20.08
C GLY A 498 -27.41 -4.79 21.03
N LEU A 499 -26.17 -5.08 20.62
CA LEU A 499 -24.93 -4.67 21.24
C LEU A 499 -24.09 -3.93 20.20
N LEU A 500 -23.56 -2.77 20.57
CA LEU A 500 -22.47 -2.10 19.86
C LEU A 500 -21.19 -2.29 20.68
N LEU A 501 -20.26 -3.10 20.19
CA LEU A 501 -18.97 -3.35 20.82
C LEU A 501 -17.91 -2.48 20.16
N THR A 502 -17.46 -1.44 20.84
CA THR A 502 -16.41 -0.53 20.36
C THR A 502 -15.07 -0.95 20.97
N ILE A 503 -14.04 -1.07 20.14
CA ILE A 503 -12.66 -1.35 20.55
C ILE A 503 -11.80 -0.16 20.13
N ILE A 504 -11.04 0.43 21.05
CA ILE A 504 -10.06 1.47 20.74
C ILE A 504 -8.65 0.94 21.02
N GLY A 505 -7.75 1.06 20.06
CA GLY A 505 -6.30 0.92 20.26
C GLY A 505 -5.60 2.29 20.29
N SER A 506 -4.80 2.56 21.34
CA SER A 506 -3.98 3.77 21.42
C SER A 506 -2.61 3.54 20.77
N THR A 507 -2.31 4.26 19.68
CA THR A 507 -0.95 4.29 19.11
C THR A 507 -0.09 5.39 19.74
N THR A 508 0.00 5.37 21.08
CA THR A 508 1.14 6.02 21.74
C THR A 508 2.42 5.42 21.15
N GLN A 509 3.40 6.23 20.74
CA GLN A 509 4.64 5.70 20.16
C GLN A 509 5.41 4.90 21.21
N TRP A 510 5.49 3.58 21.02
CA TRP A 510 6.26 2.67 21.86
C TRP A 510 7.67 2.51 21.27
N THR A 511 8.67 3.02 21.99
CA THR A 511 10.11 2.84 21.70
C THR A 511 10.72 1.71 22.51
#